data_AF-A0A2R5G030-F1
#
_entry.id   AF-A0A2R5G030-F1
#
_cell.length_a   1.000
_cell.length_b   1.000
_cell.length_c   1.000
_cell.angle_alpha   90.00
_cell.angle_beta   90.00
_cell.angle_gamma   90.00
#
_symmetry.space_group_name_H-M   'P 1'
#
loop_
_entity.id
_entity.type
_entity.pdbx_description
1 polymer ?
#
loop_
_entity_poly.entity_id
_entity_poly.type
_entity_poly.pdbx_seq_one_letter_code
_entity_poly.pdbx_strand_id
1 'polypeptide(L)'
;MRVKEVRTLLNYPLDLVKEWLHSQNVTSPSELGSLQIDELVKTMCLAWSGNKFGHPDHAVNSYQKHVIDAVLRGVSEMEVIQAWMEGALAQLPEFN
;
A
#
# COMPACT_ATOMS: atom_id res chain seq x y z
N MET A 1 -9.64 1.62 11.45
CA MET A 1 -8.76 2.82 11.43
C MET A 1 -7.62 2.64 10.42
N ARG A 2 -6.91 1.49 10.43
CA ARG A 2 -5.86 1.08 9.48
C ARG A 2 -6.01 1.54 8.02
N VAL A 3 -7.10 1.19 7.33
CA VAL A 3 -7.32 1.56 5.91
C VAL A 3 -7.33 3.08 5.69
N LYS A 4 -7.91 3.86 6.61
CA LYS A 4 -7.95 5.32 6.52
C LYS A 4 -6.55 5.92 6.68
N GLU A 5 -5.73 5.36 7.57
CA GLU A 5 -4.38 5.83 7.84
C GLU A 5 -3.47 5.54 6.65
N VAL A 6 -3.47 4.31 6.15
CA VAL A 6 -2.74 3.91 4.93
C VAL A 6 -3.16 4.74 3.72
N ARG A 7 -4.47 4.97 3.54
CA ARG A 7 -4.97 5.82 2.45
C ARG A 7 -4.42 7.25 2.55
N THR A 8 -4.43 7.82 3.75
CA THR A 8 -3.91 9.18 3.98
C THR A 8 -2.41 9.24 3.72
N LEU A 9 -1.67 8.24 4.21
CA LEU A 9 -0.23 8.11 4.02
C LEU A 9 0.14 8.03 2.53
N LEU A 10 -0.52 7.17 1.77
CA LEU A 10 -0.28 6.99 0.33
C LEU A 10 -0.90 8.09 -0.53
N ASN A 11 -1.66 9.01 0.07
CA ASN A 11 -2.56 9.94 -0.62
C ASN A 11 -3.42 9.22 -1.70
N TYR A 12 -3.90 8.03 -1.36
CA TYR A 12 -4.58 7.14 -2.30
C TYR A 12 -6.03 7.61 -2.54
N PRO A 13 -6.50 7.68 -3.80
CA PRO A 13 -7.82 8.21 -4.10
C PRO A 13 -8.93 7.31 -3.56
N LEU A 14 -9.95 7.98 -3.01
CA LEU A 14 -11.11 7.32 -2.38
C LEU A 14 -11.93 6.51 -3.38
N ASP A 15 -11.97 6.93 -4.64
CA ASP A 15 -12.68 6.23 -5.72
C ASP A 15 -12.09 4.84 -5.97
N LEU A 16 -10.76 4.70 -6.03
CA LEU A 16 -10.13 3.39 -6.19
C LEU A 16 -10.40 2.46 -4.99
N VAL A 17 -10.49 3.00 -3.77
CA VAL A 17 -10.88 2.20 -2.61
C VAL A 17 -12.33 1.73 -2.76
N LYS A 18 -13.24 2.60 -3.20
CA LYS A 18 -14.64 2.22 -3.44
C LYS A 18 -14.76 1.17 -4.53
N GLU A 19 -14.02 1.30 -5.63
CA GLU A 19 -14.00 0.30 -6.71
C GLU A 19 -13.51 -1.06 -6.21
N TRP A 20 -12.43 -1.07 -5.41
CA TRP A 20 -11.93 -2.30 -4.80
C TRP A 20 -12.96 -2.92 -3.84
N LEU A 21 -13.59 -2.12 -2.98
CA LEU A 21 -14.65 -2.59 -2.07
C LEU A 21 -15.83 -3.19 -2.84
N HIS A 22 -16.25 -2.53 -3.92
CA HIS A 22 -17.33 -3.00 -4.77
C HIS A 22 -16.97 -4.33 -5.47
N SER A 23 -15.69 -4.52 -5.85
CA SER A 23 -15.19 -5.80 -6.37
C SER A 23 -15.28 -6.94 -5.35
N GLN A 24 -15.17 -6.62 -4.05
CA GLN A 24 -15.32 -7.55 -2.94
C GLN A 24 -16.78 -7.68 -2.46
N ASN A 25 -17.72 -7.07 -3.19
CA ASN A 25 -19.14 -7.04 -2.86
C ASN A 25 -19.45 -6.46 -1.47
N VAL A 26 -18.62 -5.51 -1.01
CA VAL A 26 -18.81 -4.78 0.24
C VAL A 26 -18.90 -3.28 -0.02
N THR A 27 -19.49 -2.54 0.92
CA THR A 27 -19.63 -1.08 0.81
C THR A 27 -18.67 -0.32 1.71
N SER A 28 -18.20 -0.96 2.78
CA SER A 28 -17.32 -0.34 3.76
C SER A 28 -16.15 -1.26 4.14
N PRO A 29 -14.94 -0.70 4.37
CA PRO A 29 -13.81 -1.50 4.84
C PRO A 29 -14.04 -2.07 6.25
N SER A 30 -15.02 -1.57 7.01
CA SER A 30 -15.42 -2.14 8.30
C SER A 30 -16.10 -3.50 8.17
N GLU A 31 -16.62 -3.84 6.99
CA GLU A 31 -17.24 -5.14 6.69
C GLU A 31 -16.18 -6.19 6.31
N LEU A 32 -14.95 -5.75 6.06
CA LEU A 32 -13.84 -6.62 5.66
C LEU A 32 -13.25 -7.35 6.86
N GLY A 33 -12.95 -8.63 6.67
CA GLY A 33 -12.08 -9.38 7.58
C GLY A 33 -10.65 -8.86 7.55
N SER A 34 -9.86 -9.23 8.57
CA SER A 34 -8.44 -8.86 8.66
C SER A 34 -7.66 -9.20 7.38
N LEU A 35 -7.89 -10.39 6.81
CA LEU A 35 -7.22 -10.83 5.57
C LEU A 35 -7.49 -9.87 4.39
N GLN A 36 -8.74 -9.45 4.24
CA GLN A 36 -9.15 -8.55 3.15
C GLN A 36 -8.64 -7.11 3.39
N ILE A 37 -8.55 -6.68 4.64
CA ILE A 37 -7.90 -5.41 5.00
C ILE A 37 -6.44 -5.44 4.55
N ASP A 38 -5.72 -6.53 4.84
CA ASP A 38 -4.32 -6.72 4.45
C ASP A 38 -4.17 -6.73 2.91
N GLU A 39 -5.09 -7.38 2.17
CA GLU A 39 -5.11 -7.32 0.70
C GLU A 39 -5.40 -5.93 0.14
N LEU A 40 -6.32 -5.18 0.75
CA LEU A 40 -6.63 -3.82 0.36
C LEU A 40 -5.42 -2.90 0.59
N VAL A 41 -4.75 -3.00 1.74
CA VAL A 41 -3.52 -2.25 2.03
C VAL A 41 -2.44 -2.58 1.02
N LYS A 42 -2.21 -3.87 0.75
CA LYS A 42 -1.25 -4.31 -0.28
C LYS A 42 -1.60 -3.72 -1.64
N THR A 43 -2.86 -3.76 -2.05
CA THR A 43 -3.32 -3.22 -3.33
C THR A 43 -3.05 -1.72 -3.43
N MET A 44 -3.36 -0.95 -2.38
CA MET A 44 -3.07 0.49 -2.35
C MET A 44 -1.56 0.78 -2.47
N CYS A 45 -0.73 0.05 -1.72
CA CYS A 45 0.72 0.19 -1.76
C CYS A 45 1.30 -0.13 -3.15
N LEU A 46 0.81 -1.20 -3.79
CA LEU A 46 1.25 -1.60 -5.13
C LEU A 46 0.78 -0.62 -6.21
N ALA A 47 -0.43 -0.09 -6.11
CA ALA A 47 -0.91 0.93 -7.05
C ALA A 47 -0.13 2.24 -6.90
N TRP A 48 0.19 2.65 -5.67
CA TRP A 48 1.04 3.81 -5.41
C TRP A 48 2.45 3.63 -6.01
N SER A 49 3.10 2.49 -5.74
CA SER A 49 4.45 2.23 -6.21
C SER A 49 4.52 1.92 -7.70
N GLY A 50 3.49 1.29 -8.29
CA GLY A 50 3.39 1.09 -9.73
C GLY A 50 3.41 2.40 -10.51
N ASN A 51 2.83 3.47 -9.96
CA ASN A 51 2.90 4.82 -10.53
C ASN A 51 4.30 5.46 -10.39
N LYS A 52 5.19 4.92 -9.54
CA LYS A 52 6.53 5.46 -9.29
C LYS A 52 7.64 4.65 -9.97
N PHE A 53 7.60 3.33 -9.84
CA PHE A 53 8.70 2.44 -10.26
C PHE A 53 8.73 2.12 -11.75
N GLY A 54 7.76 2.62 -12.55
CA GLY A 54 7.68 2.39 -14.00
C GLY A 54 7.38 0.94 -14.41
N HIS A 55 7.74 -0.04 -13.57
CA HIS A 55 7.48 -1.46 -13.73
C HIS A 55 6.78 -2.06 -12.50
N PRO A 56 5.61 -2.71 -12.67
CA PRO A 56 4.84 -3.28 -11.57
C PRO A 56 5.57 -4.42 -10.83
N ASP A 57 6.42 -5.19 -11.51
CA ASP A 57 7.17 -6.29 -10.87
C ASP A 57 8.21 -5.79 -9.85
N HIS A 58 8.84 -4.64 -10.13
CA HIS A 58 9.79 -4.00 -9.21
C HIS A 58 9.09 -3.50 -7.95
N ALA A 59 7.91 -2.91 -8.11
CA ALA A 59 7.06 -2.46 -7.03
C ALA A 59 6.66 -3.62 -6.10
N VAL A 60 6.23 -4.75 -6.66
CA VAL A 60 5.83 -5.95 -5.88
C VAL A 60 7.01 -6.53 -5.11
N ASN A 61 8.15 -6.72 -5.79
CA ASN A 61 9.34 -7.31 -5.16
C ASN A 61 9.88 -6.41 -4.03
N SER A 62 9.92 -5.10 -4.27
CA SER A 62 10.32 -4.12 -3.26
C SER A 62 9.36 -4.12 -2.05
N TYR A 63 8.05 -4.10 -2.30
CA TYR A 63 7.05 -4.17 -1.23
C TYR A 63 7.21 -5.46 -0.40
N GLN A 64 7.38 -6.61 -1.04
CA GLN A 64 7.52 -7.86 -0.30
C GLN A 64 8.81 -7.90 0.52
N LYS A 65 9.92 -7.42 -0.03
CA LYS A 65 11.22 -7.43 0.66
C LYS A 65 11.30 -6.44 1.83
N HIS A 66 10.68 -5.27 1.70
CA HIS A 66 10.76 -4.23 2.72
C HIS A 66 9.55 -4.25 3.66
N VAL A 67 8.34 -4.39 3.12
CA VAL A 67 7.11 -4.34 3.90
C VAL A 67 6.81 -5.64 4.61
N ILE A 68 6.73 -6.75 3.88
CA ILE A 68 6.37 -8.04 4.48
C ILE A 68 7.45 -8.53 5.44
N ASP A 69 8.74 -8.43 5.06
CA ASP A 69 9.84 -8.87 5.93
C ASP A 69 9.88 -8.11 7.27
N ALA A 70 9.68 -6.79 7.26
CA ALA A 70 9.69 -6.01 8.50
C ALA A 70 8.41 -6.19 9.33
N VAL A 71 7.25 -6.39 8.70
CA VAL A 71 6.02 -6.77 9.41
C VAL A 71 6.19 -8.14 10.09
N LEU A 72 6.83 -9.11 9.42
CA LEU A 72 7.16 -10.42 10.02
C LEU A 72 8.13 -10.31 11.20
N ARG A 73 9.00 -9.29 11.21
CA ARG A 73 9.87 -8.97 12.35
C ARG A 73 9.14 -8.28 13.52
N GLY A 74 7.84 -8.02 13.38
CA GLY A 74 7.01 -7.38 14.41
C GLY A 74 7.02 -5.85 14.35
N VAL A 75 7.51 -5.25 13.26
CA VAL A 75 7.45 -3.79 13.08
C VAL A 75 6.04 -3.39 12.62
N SER A 76 5.54 -2.27 13.14
CA SER A 76 4.25 -1.71 12.75
C SER A 76 4.16 -1.48 11.25
N GLU A 77 3.15 -2.04 10.60
CA GLU A 77 2.99 -1.96 9.14
C GLU A 77 3.04 -0.51 8.61
N MET A 78 2.45 0.45 9.31
CA MET A 78 2.50 1.86 8.89
C MET A 78 3.91 2.43 8.88
N GLU A 79 4.70 2.19 9.93
CA GLU A 79 6.10 2.64 10.01
C GLU A 79 6.91 2.06 8.84
N VAL A 80 6.66 0.79 8.54
CA VAL A 80 7.35 0.08 7.46
C VAL A 80 6.92 0.62 6.09
N ILE A 81 5.62 0.79 5.85
CA ILE A 81 5.10 1.36 4.59
C ILE A 81 5.67 2.75 4.39
N GLN A 82 5.66 3.60 5.43
CA GLN A 82 6.19 4.95 5.36
C GLN A 82 7.70 4.94 5.03
N ALA A 83 8.50 4.17 5.76
CA ALA A 83 9.93 4.05 5.51
C ALA A 83 10.23 3.51 4.10
N TRP A 84 9.44 2.54 3.64
CA TRP A 84 9.54 2.02 2.27
C TRP A 84 9.19 3.08 1.23
N MET A 85 8.13 3.87 1.44
CA MET A 85 7.75 4.96 0.55
C MET A 85 8.84 6.03 0.47
N GLU A 86 9.42 6.43 1.60
CA GLU A 86 10.52 7.40 1.63
C GLU A 86 11.74 6.86 0.87
N GLY A 87 12.11 5.60 1.09
CA GLY A 87 13.18 4.93 0.34
C GLY A 87 12.88 4.78 -1.15
N ALA A 88 11.61 4.60 -1.53
CA ALA A 88 11.17 4.56 -2.92
C ALA A 88 11.25 5.93 -3.58
N LEU A 89 10.83 6.99 -2.88
CA LEU A 89 10.92 8.37 -3.36
C LEU A 89 12.38 8.82 -3.50
N ALA A 90 13.26 8.43 -2.58
CA ALA A 90 14.70 8.72 -2.65
C ALA A 90 15.40 8.00 -3.82
N GLN A 91 14.84 6.90 -4.33
CA GLN A 91 15.35 6.19 -5.50
C GLN A 91 14.81 6.72 -6.83
N LEU A 92 13.78 7.57 -6.80
CA LEU A 92 13.36 8.27 -8.01
C LEU A 92 14.44 9.29 -8.34
N PRO A 93 15.10 9.21 -9.52
CA PRO A 93 16.00 10.27 -9.92
C PRO A 93 15.18 11.55 -9.93
N GLU A 94 15.65 12.57 -9.22
CA GLU A 94 15.14 13.93 -9.36
C GLU A 94 15.21 14.25 -10.86
N PHE A 95 14.06 14.26 -11.54
CA PHE A 95 13.96 14.84 -12.86
C PHE A 95 14.12 16.35 -12.64
N ASN A 96 15.38 16.78 -12.61
CA ASN A 96 15.81 18.17 -12.62
C ASN A 96 16.40 18.47 -13.99
#